data_AF-A0A2E0U6P0-F1
#
_entry.id   AF-A0A2E0U6P0-F1
#
_cell.length_a   1.000
_cell.length_b   1.000
_cell.length_c   1.000
_cell.angle_alpha   90.00
_cell.angle_beta   90.00
_cell.angle_gamma   90.00
#
_symmetry.space_group_name_H-M   'P 1'
#
loop_
_entity.id
_entity.type
_entity.pdbx_description
1 polymer ?
#
loop_
_entity_poly.entity_id
_entity_poly.type
_entity_poly.pdbx_seq_one_letter_code
_entity_poly.pdbx_strand_id
1 'polypeptide(L)'
;MEPYYNFAYNFTDSEALAASLAWVFMIVTAGLILVVGYFICKLIASLIGSGIDKVPFIKKVNEDDVPGEETVGHGIGQVLFYLLFLFVIAIALSVVGLSSVIQPVEQMWGEILTYLPNIIAAVVILGLGLLLATVVRKLTESVLEAVGADSFFHTTKPADKAGTATTSTTAKAPLSSAIGWIVFTLIAIPVILASVEALAIESITTPVSVMLGAILAAIPRIFIALVILAISYLIARFVAGLIERVLPQFGFDDYFAKLGLIESKEESGLTATKAVSAVTMVAIMLFGAVEATRVLDFQVLSDFVAIVIEQGGQILFGTLIIAFGFFFANIVGRVLDATGSGISDNLALVVKVAIMVLSVILGVSRMGLDPKDGIFILNIAEYLVMAFAVAVGVGGAIAFGLGGREWAGRKLEEWSAKAPSMKKPAATTSAAKPATTRSSSTATKKKTPSSTGKTTTGRGGTKKTD
;
A
#
# COMPACT_ATOMS: atom_id res chain seq x y z
N MET A 1 -94.01 -29.75 -13.03
CA MET A 1 -94.74 -28.81 -12.16
C MET A 1 -94.00 -28.77 -10.83
N GLU A 2 -93.29 -27.68 -10.56
CA GLU A 2 -92.89 -27.31 -9.19
C GLU A 2 -94.15 -27.04 -8.34
N PRO A 3 -94.07 -27.06 -7.00
CA PRO A 3 -93.70 -25.82 -6.29
C PRO A 3 -92.72 -25.98 -5.11
N TYR A 4 -91.87 -24.96 -5.03
CA TYR A 4 -91.13 -24.35 -3.92
C TYR A 4 -91.66 -24.50 -2.47
N TYR A 5 -90.67 -24.50 -1.54
CA TYR A 5 -90.47 -23.62 -0.35
C TYR A 5 -90.21 -24.28 1.02
N ASN A 6 -89.11 -23.82 1.63
CA ASN A 6 -88.81 -23.64 3.07
C ASN A 6 -88.33 -24.82 3.93
N PHE A 7 -87.11 -24.73 4.49
CA PHE A 7 -86.88 -24.12 5.82
C PHE A 7 -85.44 -24.42 6.30
N ALA A 8 -84.48 -23.53 5.99
CA ALA A 8 -83.17 -23.53 6.65
C ALA A 8 -82.62 -22.09 6.67
N TYR A 9 -83.38 -21.19 7.28
CA TYR A 9 -82.86 -19.95 7.85
C TYR A 9 -82.58 -20.22 9.34
N ASN A 10 -81.52 -19.62 9.89
CA ASN A 10 -81.24 -19.40 11.33
C ASN A 10 -80.09 -20.16 12.01
N PHE A 11 -78.90 -20.23 11.41
CA PHE A 11 -77.65 -20.37 12.21
C PHE A 11 -76.48 -19.46 11.79
N THR A 12 -76.60 -18.70 10.70
CA THR A 12 -75.56 -17.77 10.21
C THR A 12 -75.70 -16.34 10.73
N ASP A 13 -76.89 -15.93 11.19
CA ASP A 13 -77.11 -14.54 11.62
C ASP A 13 -76.42 -14.26 12.96
N SER A 14 -76.34 -15.21 13.88
CA SER A 14 -75.65 -14.99 15.18
C SER A 14 -74.15 -14.79 15.02
N GLU A 15 -73.49 -15.50 14.11
CA GLU A 15 -72.06 -15.33 13.83
C GLU A 15 -71.78 -14.05 13.03
N ALA A 16 -72.64 -13.69 12.08
CA ALA A 16 -72.53 -12.43 11.35
C ALA A 16 -72.77 -11.21 12.24
N LEU A 17 -73.73 -11.31 13.18
CA LEU A 17 -73.97 -10.29 14.20
C LEU A 17 -72.78 -10.20 15.18
N ALA A 18 -72.18 -11.32 15.58
CA ALA A 18 -70.98 -11.33 16.41
C ALA A 18 -69.77 -10.70 15.71
N ALA A 19 -69.56 -10.98 14.41
CA ALA A 19 -68.47 -10.42 13.63
C ALA A 19 -68.62 -8.90 13.42
N SER A 20 -69.84 -8.42 13.16
CA SER A 20 -70.12 -6.98 13.05
C SER A 20 -69.99 -6.26 14.39
N LEU A 21 -70.43 -6.87 15.49
CA LEU A 21 -70.18 -6.36 16.86
C LEU A 21 -68.68 -6.29 17.19
N ALA A 22 -67.88 -7.28 16.78
CA ALA A 22 -66.43 -7.30 17.00
C ALA A 22 -65.71 -6.18 16.23
N TRP A 23 -66.10 -5.92 14.98
CA TRP A 23 -65.57 -4.81 14.19
C TRP A 23 -65.88 -3.45 14.80
N VAL A 24 -67.12 -3.25 15.26
CA VAL A 24 -67.52 -2.03 15.98
C VAL A 24 -66.69 -1.85 17.24
N PHE A 25 -66.48 -2.90 18.01
CA PHE A 25 -65.63 -2.85 19.21
C PHE A 25 -64.18 -2.48 18.87
N MET A 26 -63.58 -3.07 17.84
CA MET A 26 -62.21 -2.74 17.40
C MET A 26 -62.08 -1.27 16.99
N ILE A 27 -63.04 -0.73 16.24
CA ILE A 27 -63.05 0.67 15.81
C ILE A 27 -63.20 1.61 17.01
N VAL A 28 -64.12 1.31 17.95
CA VAL A 28 -64.30 2.11 19.17
C VAL A 28 -63.03 2.10 20.01
N THR A 29 -62.40 0.94 20.16
CA THR A 29 -61.16 0.79 20.94
C THR A 29 -60.01 1.56 20.29
N ALA A 30 -59.86 1.47 18.96
CA ALA A 30 -58.87 2.25 18.21
C ALA A 30 -59.11 3.77 18.32
N GLY A 31 -60.37 4.21 18.23
CA GLY A 31 -60.74 5.61 18.43
C GLY A 31 -60.39 6.12 19.84
N LEU A 32 -60.64 5.30 20.87
CA LEU A 32 -60.26 5.63 22.24
C LEU A 32 -58.74 5.74 22.41
N ILE A 33 -57.97 4.85 21.80
CA ILE A 33 -56.50 4.90 21.79
C ILE A 33 -55.99 6.19 21.13
N LEU A 34 -56.58 6.62 20.00
CA LEU A 34 -56.19 7.87 19.33
C LEU A 34 -56.42 9.09 20.22
N VAL A 35 -57.58 9.16 20.89
CA VAL A 35 -57.93 10.29 21.77
C VAL A 35 -56.99 10.34 22.97
N VAL A 36 -56.83 9.22 23.68
CA VAL A 36 -55.96 9.14 24.85
C VAL A 36 -54.50 9.41 24.45
N GLY A 37 -54.03 8.79 23.37
CA GLY A 37 -52.68 8.95 22.88
C GLY A 37 -52.38 10.37 22.41
N TYR A 38 -53.33 11.09 21.80
CA TYR A 38 -53.17 12.52 21.46
C TYR A 38 -52.77 13.35 22.68
N PHE A 39 -53.46 13.18 23.81
CA PHE A 39 -53.16 13.91 25.05
C PHE A 39 -51.80 13.52 25.62
N ILE A 40 -51.47 12.22 25.64
CA ILE A 40 -50.19 11.72 26.12
C ILE A 40 -49.04 12.27 25.27
N CYS A 41 -49.13 12.18 23.94
CA CYS A 41 -48.11 12.70 23.02
C CYS A 41 -47.91 14.20 23.20
N LYS A 42 -48.99 14.97 23.34
CA LYS A 42 -48.92 16.42 23.56
C LYS A 42 -48.20 16.76 24.87
N LEU A 43 -48.48 16.01 25.93
CA LEU A 43 -47.82 16.19 27.22
C LEU A 43 -46.32 15.88 27.14
N ILE A 44 -45.95 14.73 26.55
CA ILE A 44 -44.55 14.30 26.42
C ILE A 44 -43.75 15.29 25.55
N ALA A 45 -44.30 15.67 24.39
CA ALA A 45 -43.66 16.62 23.48
C ALA A 45 -43.43 17.99 24.12
N SER A 46 -44.41 18.50 24.88
CA SER A 46 -44.29 19.77 25.58
C SER A 46 -43.24 19.72 26.68
N LEU A 47 -43.15 18.62 27.43
CA LEU A 47 -42.14 18.43 28.48
C LEU A 47 -40.72 18.38 27.90
N ILE A 48 -40.52 17.67 26.79
CA ILE A 48 -39.21 17.54 26.15
C ILE A 48 -38.79 18.85 25.50
N GLY A 49 -39.67 19.52 24.74
CA GLY A 49 -39.38 20.81 24.13
C GLY A 49 -38.99 21.85 25.19
N SER A 50 -39.77 21.93 26.27
CA SER A 50 -39.48 22.83 27.40
C SER A 50 -38.19 22.47 28.16
N GLY A 51 -37.79 21.20 28.13
CA GLY A 51 -36.54 20.73 28.73
C GLY A 51 -35.31 21.13 27.90
N ILE A 52 -35.41 21.02 26.58
CA ILE A 52 -34.34 21.37 25.63
C ILE A 52 -34.07 22.88 25.65
N ASP A 53 -35.11 23.71 25.74
CA ASP A 53 -34.96 25.18 25.80
C ASP A 53 -34.24 25.66 27.07
N LYS A 54 -34.20 24.85 28.13
CA LYS A 54 -33.47 25.17 29.36
C LYS A 54 -31.97 24.90 29.26
N VAL A 55 -31.50 24.23 28.21
CA VAL A 55 -30.08 23.92 28.03
C VAL A 55 -29.32 25.22 27.71
N PRO A 56 -28.26 25.56 28.47
CA PRO A 56 -27.59 26.86 28.38
C PRO A 56 -26.99 27.17 27.00
N PHE A 57 -26.64 26.14 26.22
CA PHE A 57 -26.19 26.28 24.84
C PHE A 57 -27.32 26.66 23.89
N ILE A 58 -28.51 26.06 24.04
CA ILE A 58 -29.69 26.31 23.19
C ILE A 58 -30.30 27.66 23.50
N LYS A 59 -30.34 28.05 24.77
CA LYS A 59 -30.79 29.38 25.20
C LYS A 59 -30.00 30.50 24.51
N LYS A 60 -28.69 30.31 24.29
CA LYS A 60 -27.81 31.28 23.64
C LYS A 60 -28.01 31.38 22.12
N VAL A 61 -28.50 30.30 21.49
CA VAL A 61 -28.85 30.28 20.05
C VAL A 61 -30.25 30.86 19.82
N ASN A 62 -31.15 30.73 20.78
CA ASN A 62 -32.51 31.29 20.75
C ASN A 62 -32.56 32.76 21.24
N GLU A 63 -31.43 33.39 21.58
CA GLU A 63 -31.37 34.72 22.20
C GLU A 63 -31.52 35.87 21.16
N ASP A 64 -31.38 35.56 19.87
CA ASP A 64 -31.53 36.52 18.77
C ASP A 64 -32.97 36.46 18.16
N ASP A 65 -33.91 37.18 18.79
CA ASP A 65 -35.16 37.72 18.21
C ASP A 65 -36.08 36.76 17.40
N VAL A 66 -36.29 35.53 17.89
CA VAL A 66 -37.27 34.61 17.30
C VAL A 66 -38.55 34.56 18.16
N PRO A 67 -39.75 34.86 17.60
CA PRO A 67 -41.03 34.72 18.31
C PRO A 67 -41.18 33.29 18.83
N GLY A 68 -41.72 33.10 20.04
CA GLY A 68 -41.72 31.84 20.79
C GLY A 68 -42.26 30.58 20.10
N GLU A 69 -42.84 30.69 18.91
CA GLU A 69 -43.29 29.58 18.07
C GLU A 69 -42.21 29.01 17.14
N GLU A 70 -41.12 29.75 16.87
CA GLU A 70 -40.01 29.33 16.01
C GLU A 70 -38.73 28.97 16.78
N THR A 71 -38.84 28.75 18.10
CA THR A 71 -37.69 28.27 18.89
C THR A 71 -37.32 26.85 18.48
N VAL A 72 -36.02 26.54 18.53
CA VAL A 72 -35.51 25.20 18.21
C VAL A 72 -36.15 24.13 19.10
N GLY A 73 -36.44 24.44 20.37
CA GLY A 73 -37.12 23.52 21.28
C GLY A 73 -38.60 23.31 20.94
N HIS A 74 -39.33 24.36 20.52
CA HIS A 74 -40.71 24.20 20.05
C HIS A 74 -40.76 23.37 18.76
N GLY A 75 -39.87 23.64 17.80
CA GLY A 75 -39.77 22.88 16.55
C GLY A 75 -39.46 21.39 16.78
N ILE A 76 -38.47 21.09 17.62
CA ILE A 76 -38.15 19.70 18.01
C ILE A 76 -39.33 19.04 18.73
N GLY A 77 -39.99 19.77 19.64
CA GLY A 77 -41.18 19.30 20.34
C GLY A 77 -42.34 19.00 19.40
N GLN A 78 -42.57 19.83 18.38
CA GLN A 78 -43.61 19.64 17.37
C GLN A 78 -43.32 18.43 16.49
N VAL A 79 -42.07 18.25 16.04
CA VAL A 79 -41.65 17.06 15.29
C VAL A 79 -41.84 15.79 16.14
N LEU A 80 -41.43 15.82 17.41
CA LEU A 80 -41.65 14.73 18.37
C LEU A 80 -43.14 14.44 18.58
N PHE A 81 -43.99 15.46 18.66
CA PHE A 81 -45.43 15.28 18.78
C PHE A 81 -46.00 14.50 17.58
N TYR A 82 -45.69 14.92 16.35
CA TYR A 82 -46.17 14.22 15.16
C TYR A 82 -45.60 12.81 15.06
N LEU A 83 -44.34 12.62 15.44
CA LEU A 83 -43.68 11.31 15.42
C LEU A 83 -44.30 10.35 16.46
N LEU A 84 -44.53 10.81 17.69
CA LEU A 84 -45.23 10.05 18.72
C LEU A 84 -46.70 9.83 18.38
N PHE A 85 -47.37 10.79 17.74
CA PHE A 85 -48.76 10.64 17.33
C PHE A 85 -48.90 9.66 16.16
N LEU A 86 -47.95 9.63 15.23
CA LEU A 86 -47.85 8.61 14.19
C LEU A 86 -47.77 7.19 14.80
N PHE A 87 -47.09 7.04 15.94
CA PHE A 87 -47.05 5.78 16.69
C PHE A 87 -48.40 5.43 17.32
N VAL A 88 -49.09 6.40 17.93
CA VAL A 88 -50.45 6.19 18.46
C VAL A 88 -51.40 5.77 17.34
N ILE A 89 -51.28 6.38 16.15
CA ILE A 89 -52.01 5.96 14.96
C ILE A 89 -51.67 4.51 14.59
N ALA A 90 -50.38 4.15 14.59
CA ALA A 90 -49.94 2.79 14.31
C ALA A 90 -50.54 1.76 15.29
N ILE A 91 -50.53 2.04 16.60
CA ILE A 91 -51.17 1.17 17.61
C ILE A 91 -52.68 1.07 17.38
N ALA A 92 -53.34 2.20 17.13
CA ALA A 92 -54.78 2.21 16.86
C ALA A 92 -55.14 1.37 15.62
N LEU A 93 -54.33 1.46 14.55
CA LEU A 93 -54.49 0.64 13.34
C LEU A 93 -54.18 -0.85 13.59
N SER A 94 -53.28 -1.16 14.53
CA SER A 94 -52.96 -2.55 14.91
C SER A 94 -54.18 -3.25 15.52
N VAL A 95 -54.94 -2.52 16.36
CA VAL A 95 -56.20 -3.01 16.95
C VAL A 95 -57.27 -3.28 15.89
N VAL A 96 -57.21 -2.61 14.74
CA VAL A 96 -58.13 -2.82 13.59
C VAL A 96 -57.67 -4.01 12.72
N GLY A 97 -56.49 -4.59 12.97
CA GLY A 97 -55.97 -5.75 12.26
C GLY A 97 -55.08 -5.41 11.05
N LEU A 98 -54.61 -4.15 10.94
CA LEU A 98 -53.71 -3.70 9.86
C LEU A 98 -52.21 -3.95 10.19
N SER A 99 -51.89 -4.99 10.95
CA SER A 99 -50.54 -5.24 11.49
C SER A 99 -49.44 -5.27 10.43
N SER A 100 -49.71 -5.76 9.21
CA SER A 100 -48.72 -5.82 8.11
C SER A 100 -48.24 -4.44 7.63
N VAL A 101 -49.08 -3.40 7.75
CA VAL A 101 -48.71 -2.03 7.36
C VAL A 101 -47.86 -1.37 8.45
N ILE A 102 -47.94 -1.88 9.68
CA ILE A 102 -47.37 -1.28 10.88
C ILE A 102 -45.99 -1.84 11.21
N GLN A 103 -45.66 -3.05 10.75
CA GLN A 103 -44.38 -3.72 11.03
C GLN A 103 -43.13 -2.85 10.80
N PRO A 104 -42.98 -2.10 9.68
CA PRO A 104 -41.82 -1.23 9.51
C PRO A 104 -41.76 -0.09 10.54
N VAL A 105 -42.91 0.45 10.95
CA VAL A 105 -43.00 1.50 11.97
C VAL A 105 -42.62 0.95 13.34
N GLU A 106 -43.09 -0.25 13.69
CA GLU A 106 -42.68 -0.96 14.92
C GLU A 106 -41.18 -1.23 14.97
N GLN A 107 -40.56 -1.59 13.83
CA GLN A 107 -39.11 -1.79 13.74
C GLN A 107 -38.33 -0.50 13.99
N MET A 108 -38.74 0.62 13.37
CA MET A 108 -38.11 1.92 13.64
C MET A 108 -38.22 2.34 15.11
N TRP A 109 -39.33 2.01 15.77
CA TRP A 109 -39.51 2.25 17.19
C TRP A 109 -38.66 1.35 18.07
N GLY A 110 -38.52 0.07 17.71
CA GLY A 110 -37.61 -0.85 18.37
C GLY A 110 -36.18 -0.31 18.35
N GLU A 111 -35.71 0.17 17.19
CA GLU A 111 -34.39 0.77 17.04
C GLU A 111 -34.23 2.08 17.85
N ILE A 112 -35.21 2.98 17.85
CA ILE A 112 -35.07 4.22 18.62
C ILE A 112 -34.98 3.97 20.14
N LEU A 113 -35.70 2.95 20.63
CA LEU A 113 -35.66 2.56 22.04
C LEU A 113 -34.36 1.86 22.41
N THR A 114 -33.71 1.14 21.48
CA THR A 114 -32.40 0.55 21.72
C THR A 114 -31.29 1.60 21.69
N TYR A 115 -31.44 2.67 20.90
CA TYR A 115 -30.51 3.81 20.92
C TYR A 115 -30.64 4.69 22.16
N LEU A 116 -31.80 4.75 22.81
CA LEU A 116 -32.02 5.66 23.94
C LEU A 116 -31.07 5.39 25.14
N PRO A 117 -30.87 4.13 25.62
CA PRO A 117 -29.86 3.81 26.61
C PRO A 117 -28.43 4.17 26.16
N ASN A 118 -28.10 3.93 24.89
CA ASN A 118 -26.77 4.17 24.32
C ASN A 118 -26.44 5.67 24.26
N ILE A 119 -27.41 6.50 23.88
CA ILE A 119 -27.28 7.96 23.91
C ILE A 119 -26.99 8.45 25.34
N ILE A 120 -27.72 7.92 26.32
CA ILE A 120 -27.48 8.27 27.73
C ILE A 120 -26.07 7.84 28.16
N ALA A 121 -25.65 6.62 27.82
CA ALA A 121 -24.31 6.11 28.12
C ALA A 121 -23.22 7.00 27.49
N ALA A 122 -23.36 7.35 26.21
CA ALA A 122 -22.44 8.23 25.49
C ALA A 122 -22.32 9.61 26.14
N VAL A 123 -23.45 10.24 26.48
CA VAL A 123 -23.47 11.55 27.14
C VAL A 123 -22.83 11.50 28.52
N VAL A 124 -23.09 10.44 29.29
CA VAL A 124 -22.47 10.23 30.61
C VAL A 124 -20.96 10.03 30.48
N ILE A 125 -20.51 9.19 29.55
CA ILE A 125 -19.08 8.94 29.30
C ILE A 125 -18.38 10.22 28.86
N LEU A 126 -18.95 10.97 27.92
CA LEU A 126 -18.40 12.23 27.45
C LEU A 126 -18.34 13.27 28.57
N GLY A 127 -19.44 13.44 29.33
CA GLY A 127 -19.51 14.39 30.43
C GLY A 127 -18.50 14.09 31.55
N LEU A 128 -18.43 12.84 31.99
CA LEU A 128 -17.48 12.41 33.03
C LEU A 128 -16.04 12.47 32.54
N GLY A 129 -15.77 12.05 31.30
CA GLY A 129 -14.43 12.07 30.74
C GLY A 129 -13.90 13.49 30.46
N LEU A 130 -14.75 14.42 30.01
CA LEU A 130 -14.36 15.83 29.86
C LEU A 130 -14.13 16.51 31.21
N LEU A 131 -14.90 16.15 32.24
CA LEU A 131 -14.65 16.60 33.60
C LEU A 131 -13.28 16.11 34.08
N LEU A 132 -12.98 14.81 33.91
CA LEU A 132 -11.68 14.24 34.24
C LEU A 132 -10.54 14.95 33.49
N ALA A 133 -10.66 15.14 32.17
CA ALA A 133 -9.67 15.82 31.34
C ALA A 133 -9.41 17.25 31.83
N THR A 134 -10.47 17.97 32.21
CA THR A 134 -10.37 19.34 32.73
C THR A 134 -9.66 19.38 34.08
N VAL A 135 -9.92 18.41 34.96
CA VAL A 135 -9.24 18.30 36.25
C VAL A 135 -7.76 18.02 36.06
N VAL A 136 -7.40 17.03 35.21
CA VAL A 136 -6.00 16.67 34.95
C VAL A 136 -5.24 17.83 34.29
N ARG A 137 -5.87 18.56 33.38
CA ARG A 137 -5.30 19.79 32.81
C ARG A 137 -4.92 20.80 33.89
N LYS A 138 -5.87 21.16 34.76
CA LYS A 138 -5.64 22.15 35.82
C LYS A 138 -4.55 21.70 36.80
N LEU A 139 -4.51 20.40 37.12
CA LEU A 139 -3.45 19.83 37.94
C LEU A 139 -2.09 19.94 37.25
N THR A 140 -2.02 19.65 35.96
CA THR A 140 -0.79 19.73 35.17
C THR A 140 -0.29 21.17 35.06
N GLU A 141 -1.19 22.13 34.78
CA GLU A 141 -0.89 23.57 34.75
C GLU A 141 -0.36 24.05 36.12
N SER A 142 -0.99 23.63 37.22
CA SER A 142 -0.58 24.00 38.59
C SER A 142 0.79 23.43 38.96
N VAL A 143 1.09 22.18 38.58
CA VAL A 143 2.40 21.56 38.83
C VAL A 143 3.48 22.23 37.99
N LEU A 144 3.20 22.55 36.72
CA LEU A 144 4.20 23.14 35.84
C LEU A 144 4.51 24.61 36.20
N GLU A 145 3.51 25.34 36.67
CA GLU A 145 3.69 26.66 37.28
C GLU A 145 4.52 26.58 38.57
N ALA A 146 4.26 25.57 39.42
CA ALA A 146 5.02 25.34 40.65
C ALA A 146 6.48 24.92 40.39
N VAL A 147 6.75 24.23 39.28
CA VAL A 147 8.10 23.76 38.89
C VAL A 147 8.91 24.83 38.15
N GLY A 148 8.30 25.94 37.71
CA GLY A 148 9.04 27.07 37.13
C GLY A 148 9.65 26.79 35.75
N ALA A 149 9.00 25.94 34.94
CA ALA A 149 9.44 25.58 33.59
C ALA A 149 9.58 26.79 32.63
N ASP A 150 8.93 27.92 32.94
CA ASP A 150 9.10 29.18 32.20
C ASP A 150 10.55 29.67 32.27
N SER A 151 11.27 29.46 33.38
CA SER A 151 12.63 29.99 33.57
C SER A 151 13.71 29.42 32.64
N PHE A 152 13.48 28.25 32.05
CA PHE A 152 14.52 27.53 31.31
C PHE A 152 14.75 28.04 29.88
N PHE A 153 13.83 28.84 29.31
CA PHE A 153 13.91 29.31 27.90
C PHE A 153 14.05 30.83 27.71
N HIS A 154 14.04 31.63 28.78
CA HIS A 154 14.22 33.09 28.66
C HIS A 154 15.67 33.52 28.35
N THR A 155 16.64 32.59 28.37
CA THR A 155 18.08 32.93 28.22
C THR A 155 18.58 32.94 26.78
N THR A 156 17.73 32.70 25.79
CA THR A 156 18.13 32.87 24.37
C THR A 156 17.23 33.92 23.70
N LYS A 157 17.57 35.19 23.89
CA LYS A 157 17.28 36.25 22.92
C LYS A 157 18.17 36.03 21.69
N PRO A 158 17.63 35.84 20.47
CA PRO A 158 18.34 36.22 19.26
C PRO A 158 18.02 37.68 18.95
N ALA A 159 19.07 38.43 18.69
CA ALA A 159 19.06 39.84 18.40
C ALA A 159 18.18 40.21 17.20
N ASP A 160 17.61 41.40 17.33
CA ASP A 160 17.04 42.27 16.31
C ASP A 160 17.57 42.04 14.89
N LYS A 161 16.66 41.88 13.92
CA LYS A 161 16.50 42.80 12.80
C LYS A 161 15.32 42.45 11.89
N ALA A 162 14.66 43.53 11.46
CA ALA A 162 13.81 43.70 10.28
C ALA A 162 12.32 43.33 10.38
N GLY A 163 11.49 44.38 10.55
CA GLY A 163 10.38 44.61 9.61
C GLY A 163 8.96 44.65 10.17
N THR A 164 8.53 45.87 10.53
CA THR A 164 7.18 46.44 10.29
C THR A 164 5.93 45.69 10.81
N ALA A 165 5.45 46.20 11.95
CA ALA A 165 4.06 46.40 12.36
C ALA A 165 2.93 45.67 11.59
N THR A 166 2.30 44.71 12.28
CA THR A 166 0.84 44.67 12.49
C THR A 166 0.57 43.82 13.74
N THR A 167 0.15 44.49 14.81
CA THR A 167 -0.70 43.97 15.91
C THR A 167 -0.41 42.55 16.43
N SER A 168 0.77 42.31 17.00
CA SER A 168 0.96 41.22 17.96
C SER A 168 0.61 41.73 19.36
N THR A 169 -0.65 41.55 19.75
CA THR A 169 -0.98 41.38 21.16
C THR A 169 -0.01 40.34 21.71
N THR A 170 0.88 40.78 22.60
CA THR A 170 1.81 39.93 23.34
C THR A 170 1.01 38.83 24.01
N ALA A 171 0.93 37.69 23.34
CA ALA A 171 0.29 36.48 23.83
C ALA A 171 1.11 35.97 25.00
N LYS A 172 0.70 36.40 26.20
CA LYS A 172 1.00 35.72 27.45
C LYS A 172 0.25 34.38 27.46
N ALA A 173 0.63 33.46 26.58
CA ALA A 173 0.31 32.05 26.74
C ALA A 173 1.56 31.41 27.34
N PRO A 174 1.65 31.25 28.67
CA PRO A 174 2.79 30.53 29.26
C PRO A 174 2.84 29.16 28.62
N LEU A 175 4.05 28.64 28.38
CA LEU A 175 4.27 27.30 27.82
C LEU A 175 3.47 26.24 28.60
N SER A 176 3.23 26.51 29.90
CA SER A 176 2.32 25.80 30.80
C SER A 176 0.89 25.65 30.27
N SER A 177 0.27 26.71 29.75
CA SER A 177 -1.08 26.61 29.19
C SER A 177 -1.12 25.82 27.89
N ALA A 178 -0.03 25.85 27.10
CA ALA A 178 0.07 25.04 25.89
C ALA A 178 0.18 23.54 26.25
N ILE A 179 1.00 23.20 27.25
CA ILE A 179 1.16 21.83 27.76
C ILE A 179 -0.13 21.33 28.43
N GLY A 180 -0.80 22.17 29.22
CA GLY A 180 -2.11 21.85 29.81
C GLY A 180 -3.16 21.55 28.73
N TRP A 181 -3.17 22.31 27.64
CA TRP A 181 -4.08 22.06 26.53
C TRP A 181 -3.73 20.78 25.74
N ILE A 182 -2.44 20.47 25.57
CA ILE A 182 -2.00 19.21 24.96
C ILE A 182 -2.44 18.01 25.80
N VAL A 183 -2.25 18.05 27.12
CA VAL A 183 -2.68 16.97 28.04
C VAL A 183 -4.20 16.83 28.04
N PHE A 184 -4.94 17.93 28.06
CA PHE A 184 -6.40 17.91 27.91
C PHE A 184 -6.82 17.21 26.64
N THR A 185 -6.25 17.60 25.50
CA THR A 185 -6.56 17.02 24.18
C THR A 185 -6.23 15.53 24.14
N LEU A 186 -5.09 15.13 24.72
CA LEU A 186 -4.65 13.73 24.76
C LEU A 186 -5.63 12.85 25.56
N ILE A 187 -6.25 13.37 26.62
CA ILE A 187 -7.29 12.67 27.40
C ILE A 187 -8.67 12.78 26.75
N ALA A 188 -8.99 13.93 26.15
CA ALA A 188 -10.29 14.17 25.52
C ALA A 188 -10.52 13.27 24.30
N ILE A 189 -9.49 13.02 23.47
CA ILE A 189 -9.63 12.16 22.29
C ILE A 189 -10.14 10.75 22.62
N PRO A 190 -9.51 9.96 23.52
CA PRO A 190 -10.01 8.63 23.87
C PRO A 190 -11.37 8.68 24.57
N VAL A 191 -11.67 9.74 25.33
CA VAL A 191 -13.01 9.95 25.91
C VAL A 191 -14.06 10.14 24.82
N ILE A 192 -13.77 10.97 23.81
CA ILE A 192 -14.65 11.20 22.68
C ILE A 192 -14.86 9.89 21.92
N LEU A 193 -13.78 9.13 21.66
CA LEU A 193 -13.87 7.81 21.03
C LEU A 193 -14.78 6.87 21.82
N ALA A 194 -14.58 6.75 23.14
CA ALA A 194 -15.42 5.93 24.01
C ALA A 194 -16.88 6.37 24.02
N SER A 195 -17.15 7.68 23.93
CA SER A 195 -18.53 8.20 23.83
C SER A 195 -19.19 7.89 22.48
N VAL A 196 -18.43 7.96 21.39
CA VAL A 196 -18.90 7.61 20.04
C VAL A 196 -19.17 6.11 19.97
N GLU A 197 -18.30 5.28 20.54
CA GLU A 197 -18.49 3.83 20.65
C GLU A 197 -19.73 3.48 21.48
N ALA A 198 -19.92 4.15 22.62
CA ALA A 198 -21.10 3.98 23.46
C ALA A 198 -22.41 4.41 22.77
N LEU A 199 -22.35 5.27 21.74
CA LEU A 199 -23.52 5.64 20.95
C LEU A 199 -24.04 4.44 20.13
N ALA A 200 -23.16 3.46 19.84
CA ALA A 200 -23.45 2.15 19.26
C ALA A 200 -24.40 2.18 18.04
N ILE A 201 -24.34 3.25 17.25
CA ILE A 201 -24.96 3.28 15.92
C ILE A 201 -24.00 2.54 15.00
N GLU A 202 -24.11 1.21 14.94
CA GLU A 202 -23.12 0.29 14.36
C GLU A 202 -22.71 0.68 12.91
N SER A 203 -23.66 1.22 12.15
CA SER A 203 -23.48 1.70 10.77
C SER A 203 -22.69 3.01 10.63
N ILE A 204 -22.63 3.85 11.66
CA ILE A 204 -21.96 5.17 11.62
C ILE A 204 -20.68 5.17 12.49
N THR A 205 -20.74 4.47 13.61
CA THR A 205 -19.71 4.45 14.65
C THR A 205 -18.45 3.74 14.16
N THR A 206 -18.60 2.69 13.34
CA THR A 206 -17.46 1.86 12.91
C THR A 206 -16.49 2.62 12.00
N PRO A 207 -16.91 3.28 10.90
CA PRO A 207 -15.97 4.05 10.08
C PRO A 207 -15.35 5.23 10.83
N VAL A 208 -16.13 5.93 11.66
CA VAL A 208 -15.66 7.10 12.42
C VAL A 208 -14.61 6.71 13.47
N SER A 209 -14.84 5.63 14.21
CA SER A 209 -13.88 5.12 15.19
C SER A 209 -12.57 4.65 14.54
N VAL A 210 -12.65 4.02 13.36
CA VAL A 210 -11.45 3.64 12.57
C VAL A 210 -10.67 4.88 12.13
N MET A 211 -11.34 5.92 11.59
CA MET A 211 -10.65 7.14 11.17
C MET A 211 -10.04 7.89 12.37
N LEU A 212 -10.78 8.03 13.47
CA LEU A 212 -10.28 8.69 14.68
C LEU A 212 -9.12 7.91 15.31
N GLY A 213 -9.21 6.58 15.32
CA GLY A 213 -8.13 5.68 15.75
C GLY A 213 -6.89 5.82 14.88
N ALA A 214 -7.04 5.93 13.56
CA ALA A 214 -5.93 6.18 12.64
C ALA A 214 -5.25 7.54 12.91
N ILE A 215 -6.03 8.59 13.19
CA ILE A 215 -5.49 9.90 13.57
C ILE A 215 -4.71 9.81 14.88
N LEU A 216 -5.23 9.10 15.88
CA LEU A 216 -4.56 8.94 17.17
C LEU A 216 -3.26 8.11 17.03
N ALA A 217 -3.29 7.04 16.23
CA ALA A 217 -2.13 6.22 15.91
C ALA A 217 -1.07 6.98 15.09
N ALA A 218 -1.49 8.00 14.32
CA ALA A 218 -0.57 8.86 13.60
C ALA A 218 0.27 9.73 14.54
N ILE A 219 -0.22 10.13 15.72
CA ILE A 219 0.52 11.03 16.63
C ILE A 219 1.89 10.45 17.04
N PRO A 220 2.02 9.22 17.56
CA PRO A 220 3.33 8.63 17.83
C PRO A 220 4.18 8.45 16.57
N ARG A 221 3.55 8.08 15.44
CA ARG A 221 4.25 7.85 14.16
C ARG A 221 4.84 9.14 13.59
N ILE A 222 4.14 10.27 13.71
CA ILE A 222 4.64 11.60 13.32
C ILE A 222 5.93 11.93 14.07
N PHE A 223 5.98 11.64 15.38
CA PHE A 223 7.19 11.89 16.17
C PHE A 223 8.37 11.06 15.67
N ILE A 224 8.17 9.76 15.43
CA ILE A 224 9.22 8.87 14.90
C ILE A 224 9.67 9.33 13.50
N ALA A 225 8.73 9.71 12.63
CA ALA A 225 9.01 10.24 11.30
C ALA A 225 9.86 11.53 11.36
N LEU A 226 9.57 12.43 12.31
CA LEU A 226 10.33 13.65 12.53
C LEU A 226 11.75 13.35 13.02
N VAL A 227 11.91 12.39 13.94
CA VAL A 227 13.23 11.92 14.39
C VAL A 227 14.03 11.34 13.21
N ILE A 228 13.40 10.53 12.36
CA ILE A 228 14.05 9.99 11.16
C ILE A 228 14.52 11.11 10.23
N LEU A 229 13.66 12.10 9.93
CA LEU A 229 14.06 13.25 9.11
C LEU A 229 15.23 14.04 9.71
N ALA A 230 15.23 14.25 11.04
CA ALA A 230 16.31 14.94 11.72
C ALA A 230 17.64 14.18 11.61
N ILE A 231 17.60 12.85 11.77
CA ILE A 231 18.77 11.98 11.61
C ILE A 231 19.25 12.00 10.15
N SER A 232 18.35 11.87 9.17
CA SER A 232 18.69 11.94 7.75
C SER A 232 19.31 13.28 7.36
N TYR A 233 18.81 14.40 7.89
CA TYR A 233 19.40 15.71 7.67
C TYR A 233 20.83 15.79 8.23
N LEU A 234 21.07 15.24 9.43
CA LEU A 234 22.40 15.22 10.04
C LEU A 234 23.38 14.39 9.21
N ILE A 235 22.96 13.22 8.74
CA ILE A 235 23.75 12.35 7.85
C ILE A 235 24.02 13.06 6.52
N ALA A 236 23.00 13.67 5.91
CA ALA A 236 23.13 14.38 4.65
C ALA A 236 24.15 15.52 4.74
N ARG A 237 24.08 16.30 5.82
CA ARG A 237 25.04 17.39 6.08
C ARG A 237 26.45 16.86 6.29
N PHE A 238 26.60 15.76 7.02
CA PHE A 238 27.89 15.13 7.26
C PHE A 238 28.52 14.64 5.94
N VAL A 239 27.76 13.89 5.13
CA VAL A 239 28.22 13.35 3.85
C VAL A 239 28.52 14.46 2.84
N ALA A 240 27.64 15.46 2.70
CA ALA A 240 27.89 16.62 1.83
C ALA A 240 29.18 17.36 2.24
N GLY A 241 29.41 17.53 3.55
CA GLY A 241 30.64 18.11 4.07
C GLY A 241 31.89 17.29 3.78
N LEU A 242 31.79 15.95 3.76
CA LEU A 242 32.90 15.09 3.34
C LEU A 242 33.19 15.24 1.85
N ILE A 243 32.16 15.25 1.00
CA ILE A 243 32.30 15.43 -0.45
C ILE A 243 32.98 16.77 -0.76
N GLU A 244 32.55 17.85 -0.11
CA GLU A 244 33.16 19.18 -0.29
C GLU A 244 34.64 19.25 0.10
N ARG A 245 35.10 18.36 1.00
CA ARG A 245 36.51 18.31 1.43
C ARG A 245 37.36 17.37 0.59
N VAL A 246 36.77 16.26 0.12
CA VAL A 246 37.49 15.17 -0.52
C VAL A 246 37.50 15.32 -2.04
N LEU A 247 36.37 15.69 -2.65
CA LEU A 247 36.24 15.74 -4.11
C LEU A 247 37.21 16.74 -4.79
N PRO A 248 37.48 17.93 -4.22
CA PRO A 248 38.47 18.84 -4.79
C PRO A 248 39.89 18.29 -4.77
N GLN A 249 40.23 17.42 -3.81
CA GLN A 249 41.56 16.81 -3.71
C GLN A 249 41.90 15.91 -4.91
N PHE A 250 40.88 15.42 -5.61
CA PHE A 250 41.02 14.62 -6.84
C PHE A 250 41.06 15.49 -8.12
N GLY A 251 41.03 16.81 -8.01
CA GLY A 251 41.01 17.71 -9.18
C GLY A 251 39.68 17.67 -9.95
N PHE A 252 38.58 17.27 -9.30
CA PHE A 252 37.27 17.15 -9.95
C PHE A 252 36.80 18.50 -10.52
N ASP A 253 36.98 19.58 -9.77
CA ASP A 253 36.61 20.93 -10.22
C ASP A 253 37.40 21.36 -11.47
N ASP A 254 38.70 21.04 -11.54
CA ASP A 254 39.56 21.36 -12.70
C ASP A 254 39.14 20.59 -13.97
N TYR A 255 38.72 19.33 -13.82
CA TYR A 255 38.26 18.52 -14.94
C TYR A 255 36.97 19.08 -15.55
N PHE A 256 36.01 19.51 -14.74
CA PHE A 256 34.74 20.08 -15.21
C PHE A 256 34.91 21.51 -15.74
N ALA A 257 35.83 22.29 -15.18
CA ALA A 257 36.20 23.59 -15.71
C ALA A 257 36.82 23.48 -17.12
N LYS A 258 37.71 22.49 -17.35
CA LYS A 258 38.30 22.23 -18.68
C LYS A 258 37.29 21.80 -19.74
N LEU A 259 36.18 21.20 -19.33
CA LEU A 259 35.08 20.83 -20.21
C LEU A 259 34.19 22.03 -20.60
N GLY A 260 34.39 23.21 -20.00
CA GLY A 260 33.59 24.40 -20.24
C GLY A 260 32.13 24.28 -19.77
N LEU A 261 31.80 23.22 -19.01
CA LEU A 261 30.44 22.95 -18.52
C LEU A 261 30.06 23.82 -17.33
N ILE A 262 31.05 24.36 -16.62
CA ILE A 262 30.88 25.26 -15.49
C ILE A 262 31.92 26.34 -15.67
N GLU A 263 31.48 27.51 -16.15
CA GLU A 263 32.33 28.68 -16.23
C GLU A 263 32.68 29.08 -14.79
N SER A 264 33.94 28.90 -14.42
CA SER A 264 34.48 29.23 -13.10
C SER A 264 34.53 30.74 -12.93
N LYS A 265 33.37 31.40 -12.95
CA LYS A 265 33.23 32.78 -12.56
C LYS A 265 33.17 32.78 -11.04
N GLU A 266 34.32 33.12 -10.44
CA GLU A 266 34.62 33.16 -9.01
C GLU A 266 33.56 33.86 -8.14
N GLU A 267 32.65 34.62 -8.74
CA GLU A 267 31.60 35.38 -8.04
C GLU A 267 30.33 34.57 -7.71
N SER A 268 30.08 33.41 -8.33
CA SER A 268 28.83 32.64 -8.07
C SER A 268 28.97 31.50 -7.05
N GLY A 269 30.18 31.13 -6.64
CA GLY A 269 30.43 30.10 -5.61
C GLY A 269 29.95 28.68 -5.96
N LEU A 270 29.45 28.45 -7.19
CA LEU A 270 28.95 27.17 -7.67
C LEU A 270 30.07 26.37 -8.33
N THR A 271 30.82 25.61 -7.54
CA THR A 271 31.79 24.63 -8.06
C THR A 271 31.10 23.32 -8.44
N ALA A 272 31.73 22.50 -9.30
CA ALA A 272 31.23 21.17 -9.63
C ALA A 272 31.04 20.33 -8.35
N THR A 273 31.99 20.43 -7.44
CA THR A 273 31.93 19.82 -6.11
C THR A 273 30.71 20.28 -5.30
N LYS A 274 30.39 21.59 -5.30
CA LYS A 274 29.23 22.15 -4.60
C LYS A 274 27.92 21.64 -5.18
N ALA A 275 27.85 21.48 -6.51
CA ALA A 275 26.69 20.89 -7.16
C ALA A 275 26.50 19.43 -6.74
N VAL A 276 27.58 18.63 -6.75
CA VAL A 276 27.53 17.22 -6.34
C VAL A 276 27.17 17.07 -4.85
N SER A 277 27.70 17.93 -3.98
CA SER A 277 27.35 17.91 -2.55
C SER A 277 25.88 18.24 -2.32
N ALA A 278 25.33 19.23 -3.03
CA ALA A 278 23.92 19.59 -2.97
C ALA A 278 23.01 18.47 -3.49
N VAL A 279 23.33 17.87 -4.64
CA VAL A 279 22.58 16.73 -5.19
C VAL A 279 22.60 15.56 -4.21
N THR A 280 23.75 15.27 -3.60
CA THR A 280 23.88 14.19 -2.61
C THR A 280 23.05 14.48 -1.35
N MET A 281 23.05 15.73 -0.89
CA MET A 281 22.24 16.15 0.26
C MET A 281 20.75 15.96 -0.01
N VAL A 282 20.27 16.40 -1.18
CA VAL A 282 18.87 16.20 -1.61
C VAL A 282 18.55 14.72 -1.72
N ALA A 283 19.45 13.91 -2.29
CA ALA A 283 19.24 12.47 -2.40
C ALA A 283 19.09 11.81 -1.02
N ILE A 284 20.02 12.04 -0.08
CA ILE A 284 19.95 11.47 1.27
C ILE A 284 18.70 11.96 2.02
N MET A 285 18.33 13.23 1.86
CA MET A 285 17.13 13.77 2.47
C MET A 285 15.85 13.13 1.89
N LEU A 286 15.83 12.86 0.59
CA LEU A 286 14.74 12.16 -0.08
C LEU A 286 14.61 10.72 0.46
N PHE A 287 15.72 10.00 0.64
CA PHE A 287 15.72 8.69 1.31
C PHE A 287 15.14 8.78 2.74
N GLY A 288 15.54 9.79 3.51
CA GLY A 288 14.98 10.05 4.83
C GLY A 288 13.49 10.32 4.81
N ALA A 289 13.02 11.10 3.83
CA ALA A 289 11.61 11.42 3.65
C ALA A 289 10.77 10.19 3.29
N VAL A 290 11.31 9.26 2.51
CA VAL A 290 10.65 7.97 2.22
C VAL A 290 10.47 7.16 3.49
N GLU A 291 11.53 7.04 4.29
CA GLU A 291 11.47 6.26 5.53
C GLU A 291 10.53 6.91 6.55
N ALA A 292 10.53 8.24 6.64
CA ALA A 292 9.56 8.99 7.45
C ALA A 292 8.11 8.76 6.99
N THR A 293 7.87 8.72 5.68
CA THR A 293 6.55 8.45 5.08
C THR A 293 6.08 7.01 5.33
N ARG A 294 7.00 6.04 5.29
CA ARG A 294 6.74 4.64 5.63
C ARG A 294 6.30 4.48 7.08
N VAL A 295 6.99 5.13 8.00
CA VAL A 295 6.61 5.13 9.43
C VAL A 295 5.24 5.76 9.65
N LEU A 296 4.89 6.76 8.82
CA LEU A 296 3.58 7.40 8.85
C LEU A 296 2.45 6.53 8.28
N ASP A 297 2.79 5.37 7.69
CA ASP A 297 1.87 4.39 7.10
C ASP A 297 1.12 4.92 5.87
N PHE A 298 1.72 5.89 5.18
CA PHE A 298 1.26 6.35 3.88
C PHE A 298 1.73 5.39 2.78
N GLN A 299 1.15 4.20 2.76
CA GLN A 299 1.58 3.06 1.94
C GLN A 299 1.66 3.42 0.45
N VAL A 300 0.63 4.08 -0.07
CA VAL A 300 0.58 4.53 -1.47
C VAL A 300 1.78 5.42 -1.82
N LEU A 301 2.07 6.43 -1.00
CA LEU A 301 3.16 7.36 -1.26
C LEU A 301 4.53 6.68 -1.12
N SER A 302 4.69 5.81 -0.11
CA SER A 302 5.90 5.00 0.06
C SER A 302 6.16 4.11 -1.15
N ASP A 303 5.14 3.42 -1.66
CA ASP A 303 5.28 2.47 -2.75
C ASP A 303 5.70 3.18 -4.04
N PHE A 304 5.07 4.32 -4.35
CA PHE A 304 5.47 5.12 -5.50
C PHE A 304 6.92 5.57 -5.42
N VAL A 305 7.38 6.08 -4.28
CA VAL A 305 8.77 6.54 -4.18
C VAL A 305 9.74 5.37 -4.14
N ALA A 306 9.39 4.23 -3.53
CA ALA A 306 10.19 3.02 -3.54
C ALA A 306 10.40 2.50 -4.97
N ILE A 307 9.35 2.48 -5.78
CA ILE A 307 9.44 2.15 -7.21
C ILE A 307 10.39 3.12 -7.91
N VAL A 308 10.24 4.43 -7.72
CA VAL A 308 11.13 5.43 -8.35
C VAL A 308 12.60 5.22 -7.94
N ILE A 309 12.86 4.94 -6.66
CA ILE A 309 14.22 4.69 -6.16
C ILE A 309 14.80 3.39 -6.72
N GLU A 310 14.01 2.32 -6.78
CA GLU A 310 14.44 1.04 -7.34
C GLU A 310 14.80 1.18 -8.82
N GLN A 311 13.90 1.81 -9.59
CA GLN A 311 14.12 2.08 -11.01
C GLN A 311 15.31 3.01 -11.23
N GLY A 312 15.44 4.06 -10.43
CA GLY A 312 16.58 4.97 -10.46
C GLY A 312 17.91 4.25 -10.13
N GLY A 313 17.89 3.34 -9.16
CA GLY A 313 19.05 2.53 -8.76
C GLY A 313 19.49 1.57 -9.86
N GLN A 314 18.55 0.92 -10.55
CA GLN A 314 18.82 0.06 -11.69
C GLN A 314 19.46 0.84 -12.85
N ILE A 315 18.92 2.01 -13.18
CA ILE A 315 19.48 2.89 -14.22
C ILE A 315 20.92 3.29 -13.88
N LEU A 316 21.16 3.71 -12.64
CA LEU A 316 22.48 4.11 -12.19
C LEU A 316 23.49 2.95 -12.27
N PHE A 317 23.09 1.75 -11.85
CA PHE A 317 23.91 0.54 -11.93
C PHE A 317 24.23 0.15 -13.38
N GLY A 318 23.24 0.25 -14.27
CA GLY A 318 23.42 0.03 -15.70
C GLY A 318 24.43 0.99 -16.31
N THR A 319 24.33 2.30 -16.02
CA THR A 319 25.31 3.30 -16.49
C THR A 319 26.71 3.00 -15.98
N LEU A 320 26.82 2.55 -14.73
CA LEU A 320 28.09 2.15 -14.12
C LEU A 320 28.76 0.98 -14.85
N ILE A 321 27.99 -0.04 -15.23
CA ILE A 321 28.47 -1.18 -16.02
C ILE A 321 29.02 -0.70 -17.37
N ILE A 322 28.32 0.22 -18.05
CA ILE A 322 28.76 0.77 -19.33
C ILE A 322 30.08 1.52 -19.15
N ALA A 323 30.15 2.42 -18.15
CA ALA A 323 31.35 3.20 -17.87
C ALA A 323 32.58 2.31 -17.60
N PHE A 324 32.44 1.30 -16.74
CA PHE A 324 33.51 0.33 -16.48
C PHE A 324 33.86 -0.50 -17.71
N GLY A 325 32.87 -0.90 -18.49
CA GLY A 325 33.07 -1.62 -19.72
C GLY A 325 33.94 -0.88 -20.74
N PHE A 326 33.67 0.41 -20.92
CA PHE A 326 34.49 1.28 -21.77
C PHE A 326 35.90 1.47 -21.21
N PHE A 327 36.03 1.57 -19.89
CA PHE A 327 37.33 1.64 -19.23
C PHE A 327 38.16 0.37 -19.49
N PHE A 328 37.57 -0.81 -19.29
CA PHE A 328 38.22 -2.10 -19.56
C PHE A 328 38.55 -2.28 -21.05
N ALA A 329 37.64 -1.91 -21.95
CA ALA A 329 37.91 -1.97 -23.39
C ALA A 329 39.15 -1.16 -23.77
N ASN A 330 39.34 0.02 -23.17
CA ASN A 330 40.51 0.86 -23.41
C ASN A 330 41.80 0.32 -22.79
N ILE A 331 41.73 -0.38 -21.65
CA ILE A 331 42.90 -1.05 -21.06
C ILE A 331 43.30 -2.24 -21.92
N VAL A 332 42.35 -3.11 -22.24
CA VAL A 332 42.60 -4.32 -23.04
C VAL A 332 43.14 -3.93 -24.41
N GLY A 333 42.55 -2.94 -25.09
CA GLY A 333 43.07 -2.41 -26.35
C GLY A 333 44.54 -1.96 -26.22
N ARG A 334 44.86 -1.14 -25.22
CA ARG A 334 46.24 -0.68 -24.98
C ARG A 334 47.21 -1.81 -24.68
N VAL A 335 46.81 -2.84 -23.94
CA VAL A 335 47.66 -4.00 -23.65
C VAL A 335 47.91 -4.82 -24.93
N LEU A 336 46.89 -5.02 -25.75
CA LEU A 336 47.03 -5.72 -27.03
C LEU A 336 47.94 -4.93 -27.99
N ASP A 337 47.75 -3.61 -28.07
CA ASP A 337 48.59 -2.71 -28.88
C ASP A 337 50.06 -2.71 -28.39
N ALA A 338 50.28 -2.74 -27.08
CA ALA A 338 51.61 -2.72 -26.47
C ALA A 338 52.38 -4.06 -26.59
N THR A 339 51.69 -5.17 -26.86
CA THR A 339 52.31 -6.52 -26.96
C THR A 339 52.89 -6.81 -28.36
N GLY A 340 52.98 -5.79 -29.22
CA GLY A 340 53.24 -5.91 -30.65
C GLY A 340 54.48 -6.73 -31.09
N SER A 341 54.20 -7.83 -31.78
CA SER A 341 54.84 -8.23 -33.06
C SER A 341 54.08 -9.34 -33.84
N GLY A 342 52.91 -9.79 -33.37
CA GLY A 342 52.12 -10.84 -34.04
C GLY A 342 50.59 -10.71 -33.94
N ILE A 343 50.09 -9.70 -33.22
CA ILE A 343 48.66 -9.38 -33.13
C ILE A 343 48.42 -8.20 -34.06
N SER A 344 47.51 -8.33 -35.03
CA SER A 344 47.17 -7.23 -35.94
C SER A 344 46.43 -6.12 -35.19
N ASP A 345 46.69 -4.86 -35.54
CA ASP A 345 45.98 -3.67 -35.02
C ASP A 345 44.45 -3.84 -35.13
N ASN A 346 44.01 -4.56 -36.16
CA ASN A 346 42.61 -4.90 -36.40
C ASN A 346 42.04 -5.82 -35.31
N LEU A 347 42.83 -6.74 -34.73
CA LEU A 347 42.37 -7.61 -33.65
C LEU A 347 42.16 -6.81 -32.36
N ALA A 348 43.09 -5.90 -32.04
CA ALA A 348 42.96 -5.04 -30.87
C ALA A 348 41.70 -4.15 -30.97
N LEU A 349 41.43 -3.61 -32.17
CA LEU A 349 40.21 -2.86 -32.45
C LEU A 349 38.95 -3.73 -32.33
N VAL A 350 38.94 -4.93 -32.89
CA VAL A 350 37.79 -5.86 -32.81
C VAL A 350 37.50 -6.24 -31.36
N VAL A 351 38.53 -6.56 -30.56
CA VAL A 351 38.37 -6.90 -29.14
C VAL A 351 37.85 -5.70 -28.35
N LYS A 352 38.40 -4.51 -28.58
CA LYS A 352 37.95 -3.27 -27.93
C LYS A 352 36.47 -2.99 -28.24
N VAL A 353 36.08 -3.08 -29.51
CA VAL A 353 34.70 -2.87 -29.95
C VAL A 353 33.77 -3.95 -29.37
N ALA A 354 34.19 -5.21 -29.35
CA ALA A 354 33.42 -6.29 -28.77
C ALA A 354 33.13 -6.07 -27.27
N ILE A 355 34.13 -5.65 -26.49
CA ILE A 355 33.96 -5.36 -25.06
C ILE A 355 33.04 -4.16 -24.86
N MET A 356 33.18 -3.09 -25.65
CA MET A 356 32.28 -1.92 -25.56
C MET A 356 30.83 -2.30 -25.85
N VAL A 357 30.58 -3.02 -26.95
CA VAL A 357 29.23 -3.46 -27.33
C VAL A 357 28.63 -4.36 -26.26
N LEU A 358 29.38 -5.35 -25.76
CA LEU A 358 28.93 -6.23 -24.69
C LEU A 358 28.57 -5.45 -23.43
N SER A 359 29.37 -4.43 -23.10
CA SER A 359 29.15 -3.60 -21.92
C SER A 359 27.91 -2.71 -22.04
N VAL A 360 27.65 -2.15 -23.22
CA VAL A 360 26.41 -1.43 -23.51
C VAL A 360 25.21 -2.35 -23.35
N ILE A 361 25.25 -3.54 -23.96
CA ILE A 361 24.17 -4.52 -23.88
C ILE A 361 23.91 -4.90 -22.42
N LEU A 362 24.96 -5.30 -21.69
CA LEU A 362 24.85 -5.71 -20.29
C LEU A 362 24.36 -4.57 -19.40
N GLY A 363 24.86 -3.35 -19.61
CA GLY A 363 24.46 -2.17 -18.86
C GLY A 363 23.01 -1.81 -19.09
N VAL A 364 22.56 -1.70 -20.34
CA VAL A 364 21.16 -1.44 -20.71
C VAL A 364 20.24 -2.54 -20.14
N SER A 365 20.68 -3.79 -20.15
CA SER A 365 19.93 -4.90 -19.53
C SER A 365 19.61 -4.66 -18.06
N ARG A 366 20.57 -4.07 -17.33
CA ARG A 366 20.46 -3.84 -15.90
C ARG A 366 19.71 -2.57 -15.55
N MET A 367 19.43 -1.70 -16.52
CA MET A 367 18.64 -0.48 -16.31
C MET A 367 17.14 -0.75 -16.13
N GLY A 368 16.66 -1.98 -16.34
CA GLY A 368 15.25 -2.32 -16.14
C GLY A 368 14.30 -1.72 -17.20
N LEU A 369 14.83 -1.12 -18.27
CA LEU A 369 14.05 -0.51 -19.36
C LEU A 369 13.35 -1.56 -20.27
N ASP A 370 13.43 -2.83 -19.92
CA ASP A 370 12.93 -3.96 -20.70
C ASP A 370 11.49 -4.31 -20.26
N PRO A 371 10.51 -4.37 -21.18
CA PRO A 371 9.13 -4.79 -20.88
C PRO A 371 8.98 -6.20 -20.27
N LYS A 372 10.05 -7.02 -20.24
CA LYS A 372 10.05 -8.41 -19.75
C LYS A 372 11.11 -8.66 -18.67
N ASP A 373 11.22 -7.78 -17.68
CA ASP A 373 12.08 -7.98 -16.50
C ASP A 373 13.57 -8.28 -16.85
N GLY A 374 14.09 -7.65 -17.91
CA GLY A 374 15.49 -7.75 -18.33
C GLY A 374 15.90 -9.06 -19.04
N ILE A 375 14.96 -9.98 -19.27
CA ILE A 375 15.25 -11.29 -19.89
C ILE A 375 15.57 -11.14 -21.38
N PHE A 376 14.92 -10.21 -22.08
CA PHE A 376 15.09 -10.08 -23.53
C PHE A 376 16.49 -9.55 -23.88
N ILE A 377 17.00 -8.53 -23.17
CA ILE A 377 18.38 -8.08 -23.38
C ILE A 377 19.40 -9.14 -22.93
N LEU A 378 19.17 -9.86 -21.82
CA LEU A 378 20.08 -10.93 -21.38
C LEU A 378 20.23 -12.02 -22.44
N ASN A 379 19.12 -12.45 -23.06
CA ASN A 379 19.15 -13.44 -24.14
C ASN A 379 19.91 -12.92 -25.37
N ILE A 380 19.73 -11.64 -25.73
CA ILE A 380 20.49 -11.02 -26.83
C ILE A 380 21.99 -10.99 -26.51
N ALA A 381 22.35 -10.64 -25.28
CA ALA A 381 23.74 -10.64 -24.82
C ALA A 381 24.35 -12.04 -24.91
N GLU A 382 23.62 -13.06 -24.43
CA GLU A 382 24.03 -14.46 -24.48
C GLU A 382 24.25 -14.93 -25.93
N TYR A 383 23.31 -14.63 -26.83
CA TYR A 383 23.46 -14.96 -28.25
C TYR A 383 24.65 -14.26 -28.91
N LEU A 384 24.93 -13.01 -28.57
CA LEU A 384 26.09 -12.28 -29.08
C LEU A 384 27.41 -12.87 -28.58
N VAL A 385 27.49 -13.21 -27.29
CA VAL A 385 28.68 -13.86 -26.72
C VAL A 385 28.89 -15.24 -27.33
N MET A 386 27.83 -16.04 -27.46
CA MET A 386 27.92 -17.34 -28.12
C MET A 386 28.35 -17.20 -29.59
N ALA A 387 27.77 -16.26 -30.33
CA ALA A 387 28.15 -16.01 -31.73
C ALA A 387 29.63 -15.62 -31.85
N PHE A 388 30.13 -14.77 -30.96
CA PHE A 388 31.54 -14.39 -30.93
C PHE A 388 32.45 -15.57 -30.56
N ALA A 389 32.09 -16.35 -29.53
CA ALA A 389 32.85 -17.52 -29.12
C ALA A 389 32.91 -18.57 -30.24
N VAL A 390 31.81 -18.78 -30.96
CA VAL A 390 31.76 -19.66 -32.14
C VAL A 390 32.63 -19.09 -33.27
N ALA A 391 32.55 -17.79 -33.55
CA ALA A 391 33.36 -17.16 -34.60
C ALA A 391 34.87 -17.28 -34.30
N VAL A 392 35.30 -17.02 -33.06
CA VAL A 392 36.70 -17.16 -32.63
C VAL A 392 37.13 -18.64 -32.64
N GLY A 393 36.28 -19.54 -32.15
CA GLY A 393 36.59 -20.97 -32.10
C GLY A 393 36.74 -21.57 -33.50
N VAL A 394 35.77 -21.32 -34.38
CA VAL A 394 35.80 -21.80 -35.77
C VAL A 394 36.90 -21.12 -36.56
N GLY A 395 37.03 -19.80 -36.46
CA GLY A 395 38.08 -19.03 -37.13
C GLY A 395 39.48 -19.47 -36.69
N GLY A 396 39.68 -19.68 -35.39
CA GLY A 396 40.92 -20.20 -34.83
C GLY A 396 41.23 -21.62 -35.29
N ALA A 397 40.23 -22.51 -35.30
CA ALA A 397 40.38 -23.88 -35.80
C ALA A 397 40.77 -23.92 -37.29
N ILE A 398 40.14 -23.06 -38.12
CA ILE A 398 40.46 -22.94 -39.55
C ILE A 398 41.87 -22.37 -39.74
N ALA A 399 42.21 -21.29 -39.02
CA ALA A 399 43.52 -20.66 -39.11
C ALA A 399 44.65 -21.63 -38.68
N PHE A 400 44.44 -22.40 -37.61
CA PHE A 400 45.39 -23.39 -37.13
C PHE A 400 45.46 -24.62 -38.04
N GLY A 401 44.33 -25.07 -38.59
CA GLY A 401 44.27 -26.19 -39.52
C GLY A 401 44.95 -25.91 -40.86
N LEU A 402 44.74 -24.71 -41.43
CA LEU A 402 45.39 -24.31 -42.67
C LEU A 402 46.85 -23.91 -42.47
N GLY A 403 47.17 -23.16 -41.40
CA GLY A 403 48.53 -22.70 -41.13
C GLY A 403 49.47 -23.75 -40.50
N GLY A 404 48.93 -24.74 -39.80
CA GLY A 404 49.69 -25.82 -39.15
C GLY A 404 49.97 -27.02 -40.07
N ARG A 405 49.37 -27.05 -41.26
CA ARG A 405 49.42 -28.19 -42.19
C ARG A 405 50.85 -28.56 -42.57
N GLU A 406 51.67 -27.60 -42.98
CA GLU A 406 53.05 -27.86 -43.42
C GLU A 406 53.95 -28.28 -42.26
N TRP A 407 53.67 -27.84 -41.03
CA TRP A 407 54.43 -28.26 -39.85
C TRP A 407 54.07 -29.69 -39.45
N ALA A 408 52.77 -30.01 -39.40
CA ALA A 408 52.28 -31.34 -39.10
C ALA A 408 52.76 -32.37 -40.15
N GLY A 409 52.75 -32.00 -41.44
CA GLY A 409 53.27 -32.83 -42.51
C GLY A 409 54.75 -33.19 -42.30
N ARG A 410 55.60 -32.20 -42.02
CA ARG A 410 57.03 -32.40 -41.78
C ARG A 410 57.31 -33.30 -40.57
N LYS A 411 56.54 -33.16 -39.48
CA LYS A 411 56.69 -34.02 -38.29
C LYS A 411 56.23 -35.45 -38.52
N LEU A 412 55.17 -35.64 -39.32
CA LEU A 412 54.71 -36.96 -39.74
C LEU A 412 55.73 -37.65 -40.65
N GLU A 413 56.41 -36.91 -41.54
CA GLU A 413 57.50 -37.43 -42.38
C GLU A 413 58.73 -37.83 -41.58
N GLU A 414 59.15 -37.04 -40.58
CA GLU A 414 60.23 -37.43 -39.67
C GLU A 414 59.90 -38.72 -38.91
N TRP A 415 58.66 -38.86 -38.45
CA TRP A 415 58.22 -40.06 -37.73
C TRP A 415 58.06 -41.27 -38.63
N SER A 416 57.60 -41.09 -39.88
CA SER A 416 57.49 -42.17 -40.85
C SER A 416 58.87 -42.62 -41.36
N ALA A 417 59.82 -41.69 -41.53
CA ALA A 417 61.20 -41.99 -41.88
C ALA A 417 61.97 -42.71 -40.77
N LYS A 418 61.56 -42.52 -39.51
CA LYS A 418 62.16 -43.17 -38.33
C LYS A 418 61.47 -44.50 -37.95
N ALA A 419 60.41 -44.88 -38.65
CA ALA A 419 59.74 -46.16 -38.42
C ALA A 419 60.55 -47.30 -39.07
N PRO A 420 61.01 -48.32 -38.31
CA PRO A 420 61.69 -49.47 -38.88
C PRO A 420 60.70 -50.24 -39.77
N SER A 421 61.14 -50.57 -40.99
CA SER A 421 60.37 -51.32 -41.97
C SER A 421 59.79 -52.60 -41.36
N MET A 422 58.49 -52.63 -41.12
CA MET A 422 57.80 -53.88 -40.81
C MET A 422 57.81 -54.75 -42.08
N LYS A 423 58.66 -55.79 -42.04
CA LYS A 423 58.70 -56.89 -43.01
C LYS A 423 57.29 -57.47 -43.14
N LYS A 424 56.77 -57.42 -44.36
CA LYS A 424 55.61 -58.19 -44.83
C LYS A 424 55.88 -59.69 -44.62
N PRO A 425 55.06 -60.43 -43.85
CA PRO A 425 55.09 -61.89 -43.90
C PRO A 425 54.33 -62.34 -45.14
N ALA A 426 54.99 -63.17 -45.94
CA ALA A 426 54.42 -63.86 -47.09
C ALA A 426 53.36 -64.87 -46.64
N ALA A 427 52.39 -65.07 -47.53
CA ALA A 427 51.35 -66.08 -47.42
C ALA A 427 51.96 -67.50 -47.36
N THR A 428 51.39 -68.35 -46.50
CA THR A 428 51.36 -69.80 -46.69
C THR A 428 49.92 -70.27 -46.72
N THR A 429 49.52 -70.68 -47.92
CA THR A 429 48.34 -71.46 -48.23
C THR A 429 48.39 -72.81 -47.52
N SER A 430 47.31 -73.22 -46.86
CA SER A 430 46.93 -74.63 -46.73
C SER A 430 45.43 -74.75 -46.95
N ALA A 431 45.08 -75.44 -48.03
CA ALA A 431 43.73 -75.66 -48.51
C ALA A 431 43.23 -77.03 -48.05
N ALA A 432 41.97 -77.11 -47.60
CA ALA A 432 41.11 -78.30 -47.76
C ALA A 432 39.63 -77.97 -47.44
N LYS A 433 38.82 -77.85 -48.49
CA LYS A 433 37.36 -78.13 -48.54
C LYS A 433 37.22 -79.64 -48.91
N PRO A 434 36.07 -80.37 -48.85
CA PRO A 434 34.67 -79.97 -48.60
C PRO A 434 33.77 -80.97 -47.80
N ALA A 435 32.46 -80.65 -47.71
CA ALA A 435 31.28 -81.55 -47.70
C ALA A 435 30.34 -81.60 -46.46
N THR A 436 29.22 -80.86 -46.57
CA THR A 436 27.79 -81.27 -46.48
C THR A 436 27.20 -82.17 -45.35
N THR A 437 26.14 -81.60 -44.73
CA THR A 437 24.84 -82.17 -44.26
C THR A 437 24.77 -83.19 -43.11
N ARG A 438 24.05 -82.85 -42.03
CA ARG A 438 22.69 -83.39 -41.74
C ARG A 438 22.00 -82.74 -40.52
N SER A 439 20.67 -82.76 -40.60
CA SER A 439 19.63 -82.23 -39.72
C SER A 439 19.30 -83.12 -38.51
N SER A 440 18.88 -82.51 -37.40
CA SER A 440 17.79 -82.97 -36.51
C SER A 440 17.36 -81.80 -35.58
N SER A 441 16.12 -81.26 -35.68
CA SER A 441 14.90 -81.63 -34.93
C SER A 441 14.95 -81.24 -33.43
N THR A 442 13.98 -80.59 -32.75
CA THR A 442 12.62 -80.08 -33.03
C THR A 442 12.15 -79.25 -31.79
N ALA A 443 11.18 -78.32 -32.00
CA ALA A 443 10.08 -77.89 -31.09
C ALA A 443 10.42 -76.98 -29.89
N THR A 444 9.65 -75.98 -29.43
CA THR A 444 8.22 -75.61 -29.58
C THR A 444 8.09 -74.16 -29.01
N LYS A 445 7.60 -73.14 -29.73
CA LYS A 445 6.21 -72.64 -29.84
C LYS A 445 5.72 -71.69 -28.70
N LYS A 446 5.26 -70.50 -29.14
CA LYS A 446 3.96 -69.84 -28.84
C LYS A 446 3.90 -68.55 -27.97
N LYS A 447 3.64 -67.44 -28.69
CA LYS A 447 2.57 -66.42 -28.56
C LYS A 447 2.49 -65.45 -27.37
N THR A 448 2.37 -64.17 -27.77
CA THR A 448 1.62 -63.06 -27.17
C THR A 448 0.18 -63.38 -26.78
N PRO A 449 -0.45 -62.52 -25.96
CA PRO A 449 -1.63 -61.84 -26.49
C PRO A 449 -1.68 -60.34 -26.17
N SER A 450 -2.36 -59.62 -27.06
CA SER A 450 -2.99 -58.31 -26.85
C SER A 450 -4.35 -58.48 -26.15
N SER A 451 -4.76 -57.49 -25.33
CA SER A 451 -6.03 -56.73 -25.46
C SER A 451 -6.52 -56.15 -24.12
N THR A 452 -6.77 -54.83 -24.13
CA THR A 452 -8.02 -54.16 -23.70
C THR A 452 -8.48 -54.20 -22.22
N GLY A 453 -8.59 -53.00 -21.62
CA GLY A 453 -9.88 -52.52 -21.10
C GLY A 453 -10.01 -52.11 -19.61
N LYS A 454 -10.49 -50.87 -19.42
CA LYS A 454 -11.40 -50.35 -18.36
C LYS A 454 -10.88 -49.84 -16.98
N THR A 455 -10.92 -48.50 -16.85
CA THR A 455 -11.74 -47.64 -15.95
C THR A 455 -11.93 -47.91 -14.44
N THR A 456 -12.10 -46.78 -13.72
CA THR A 456 -12.60 -46.51 -12.33
C THR A 456 -11.49 -46.54 -11.27
N THR A 457 -11.26 -45.52 -10.42
CA THR A 457 -12.14 -44.76 -9.49
C THR A 457 -11.32 -43.53 -9.02
N GLY A 458 -11.77 -42.29 -8.82
CA GLY A 458 -13.05 -41.78 -8.34
C GLY A 458 -12.97 -41.41 -6.85
N ARG A 459 -12.48 -40.21 -6.48
CA ARG A 459 -12.89 -39.58 -5.20
C ARG A 459 -12.98 -38.05 -5.35
N GLY A 460 -14.23 -37.60 -5.43
CA GLY A 460 -14.64 -36.20 -5.21
C GLY A 460 -14.51 -35.78 -3.73
N GLY A 461 -14.88 -34.56 -3.36
CA GLY A 461 -15.93 -33.80 -4.00
C GLY A 461 -15.92 -32.30 -3.73
N THR A 462 -16.75 -31.68 -4.55
CA THR A 462 -17.26 -30.33 -4.58
C THR A 462 -18.17 -30.03 -3.38
N LYS A 463 -18.28 -28.76 -3.00
CA LYS A 463 -19.60 -28.13 -2.87
C LYS A 463 -19.53 -26.61 -2.98
N LYS A 464 -20.27 -26.10 -3.96
CA LYS A 464 -20.64 -24.70 -4.17
C LYS A 464 -22.15 -24.71 -4.42
N THR A 465 -22.90 -24.00 -3.58
CA THR A 465 -24.29 -23.49 -3.67
C THR A 465 -24.46 -22.71 -2.35
N ASP A 466 -24.85 -21.45 -2.27
CA ASP A 466 -25.63 -20.57 -3.15
C ASP A 466 -25.04 -19.14 -3.19
#